data_AF-A0A502ELS1-F1
#
_entry.id   AF-A0A502ELS1-F1
#
_cell.length_a   1.000
_cell.length_b   1.000
_cell.length_c   1.000
_cell.angle_alpha   90.00
_cell.angle_beta   90.00
_cell.angle_gamma   90.00
#
_symmetry.space_group_name_H-M   'P 1'
#
loop_
_entity.id
_entity.type
_entity.pdbx_description
1 polymer ?
#
loop_
_entity_poly.entity_id
_entity_poly.type
_entity_poly.pdbx_seq_one_letter_code
_entity_poly.pdbx_strand_id
1 'polypeptide(L)'
;THKHPKVQQWLADHPRWIFHFTPTSASWLNAVEGFFSAITRRRIRRGVFKSVPDLQDAITRYIRDHNKAAKPFAWIKSADIILGKLARLPASSV
;
A
#
# COMPACT_ATOMS: atom_id res chain seq x y z
N THR A 1 5.81 11.91 7.52
CA THR A 1 6.54 11.52 6.29
C THR A 1 7.78 10.72 6.67
N HIS A 2 8.17 9.71 5.89
CA HIS A 2 9.38 8.90 6.13
C HIS A 2 10.68 9.73 6.06
N LYS A 3 10.62 10.96 5.54
CA LYS A 3 11.75 11.89 5.45
C LYS A 3 11.95 12.77 6.70
N HIS A 4 11.09 12.66 7.70
CA HIS A 4 11.17 13.51 8.89
C HIS A 4 12.45 13.20 9.70
N PRO A 5 13.18 14.20 10.25
CA PRO A 5 14.46 13.99 10.93
C PRO A 5 14.41 12.93 12.04
N LYS A 6 13.37 12.94 12.88
CA LYS A 6 13.18 11.91 13.92
C LYS A 6 13.06 10.48 13.36
N VAL A 7 12.46 10.31 12.18
CA VAL A 7 12.34 9.00 11.53
C VAL A 7 13.69 8.57 10.96
N GLN A 8 14.42 9.49 10.33
CA GLN A 8 15.75 9.21 9.79
C GLN A 8 16.75 8.83 10.89
N GLN A 9 16.72 9.54 12.02
CA GLN A 9 17.53 9.21 13.19
C GLN A 9 17.22 7.80 13.70
N TRP A 10 15.93 7.49 13.87
CA TRP A 10 15.51 6.16 14.31
C TRP A 10 15.99 5.06 13.34
N LEU A 11 15.92 5.30 12.02
CA LEU A 11 16.41 4.34 11.03
C LEU A 11 17.93 4.12 11.13
N ALA A 12 18.69 5.19 11.35
CA ALA A 12 20.14 5.10 11.56
C ALA A 12 20.49 4.30 12.82
N ASP A 13 19.71 4.47 13.89
CA ASP A 13 19.90 3.75 15.15
C ASP A 13 19.49 2.26 15.07
N HIS A 14 18.75 1.86 14.02
CA HIS A 14 18.19 0.51 13.88
C HIS A 14 18.56 -0.16 12.53
N PRO A 15 19.84 -0.50 12.30
CA PRO A 15 20.34 -1.00 11.01
C PRO A 15 19.80 -2.38 10.60
N ARG A 16 19.11 -3.08 11.51
CA ARG A 16 18.39 -4.33 11.18
C ARG A 16 17.28 -4.11 10.16
N TRP A 17 16.74 -2.90 10.05
CA TRP A 17 15.62 -2.60 9.15
C TRP A 17 16.12 -1.88 7.89
N ILE A 18 15.97 -2.52 6.73
CA ILE A 18 16.24 -1.92 5.43
C ILE A 18 14.90 -1.48 4.81
N PHE A 19 14.77 -0.18 4.55
CA PHE A 19 13.56 0.38 3.95
C PHE A 19 13.71 0.52 2.45
N HIS A 20 12.82 -0.12 1.69
CA HIS A 20 12.69 0.06 0.25
C HIS A 20 11.49 0.96 -0.04
N PHE A 21 11.75 2.17 -0.53
CA PHE A 21 10.70 3.11 -0.91
C PHE A 21 10.28 2.89 -2.35
N THR A 22 8.97 2.87 -2.62
CA THR A 22 8.44 2.89 -3.99
C THR A 22 8.72 4.25 -4.63
N PRO A 23 8.98 4.31 -5.95
CA PRO A 23 9.12 5.58 -6.66
C PRO A 23 7.90 6.49 -6.47
N THR A 24 8.11 7.80 -6.62
CA THR A 24 7.02 8.79 -6.67
C THR A 24 6.04 8.39 -7.76
N SER A 25 4.74 8.51 -7.50
CA SER A 25 3.66 8.12 -8.41
C SER A 25 3.59 6.61 -8.74
N ALA A 26 4.27 5.75 -7.97
CA ALA A 26 4.21 4.29 -8.11
C ALA A 26 3.36 3.62 -7.02
N SER A 27 2.24 4.24 -6.61
CA SER A 27 1.27 3.67 -5.66
C SER A 27 0.77 2.29 -6.07
N TRP A 28 0.73 2.01 -7.38
CA TRP A 28 0.36 0.70 -7.92
C TRP A 28 1.29 -0.42 -7.44
N LEU A 29 2.57 -0.14 -7.14
CA LEU A 29 3.52 -1.12 -6.57
C LEU A 29 3.25 -1.42 -5.10
N ASN A 30 2.49 -0.57 -4.41
CA ASN A 30 2.26 -0.69 -2.99
C ASN A 30 1.09 -1.65 -2.70
N ALA A 31 1.41 -2.90 -2.36
CA ALA A 31 0.40 -3.91 -2.01
C ALA A 31 -0.50 -3.49 -0.84
N VAL A 32 0.02 -2.66 0.09
CA VAL A 32 -0.77 -2.14 1.23
C VAL A 32 -1.87 -1.20 0.74
N GLU A 33 -1.60 -0.36 -0.26
CA GLU A 33 -2.63 0.49 -0.87
C GLU A 33 -3.67 -0.34 -1.63
N GLY A 34 -3.24 -1.41 -2.31
CA GLY A 34 -4.14 -2.39 -2.92
C GLY A 34 -5.09 -3.03 -1.91
N PHE A 35 -4.56 -3.44 -0.75
CA PHE A 35 -5.35 -3.97 0.36
C PHE A 35 -6.35 -2.93 0.89
N PHE A 36 -5.92 -1.68 1.12
CA PHE A 36 -6.82 -0.61 1.58
C PHE A 36 -7.92 -0.29 0.56
N SER A 37 -7.62 -0.32 -0.73
CA SER A 37 -8.62 -0.19 -1.79
C SER A 37 -9.67 -1.32 -1.73
N ALA A 38 -9.24 -2.55 -1.45
CA ALA A 38 -10.12 -3.70 -1.38
C ALA A 38 -11.05 -3.66 -0.15
N ILE A 39 -10.53 -3.41 1.05
CA ILE A 39 -11.35 -3.29 2.26
C ILE A 39 -12.31 -2.10 2.18
N THR A 40 -11.85 -0.98 1.60
CA THR A 40 -12.69 0.21 1.40
C THR A 40 -13.90 -0.11 0.54
N ARG A 41 -13.70 -0.75 -0.62
CA ARG A 41 -14.79 -1.09 -1.54
C ARG A 41 -15.71 -2.18 -1.00
N ARG A 42 -15.15 -3.20 -0.32
CA ARG A 42 -15.90 -4.41 0.07
C ARG A 42 -16.58 -4.29 1.43
N ARG A 43 -16.02 -3.51 2.37
CA ARG A 43 -16.52 -3.45 3.75
C ARG A 43 -16.88 -2.04 4.19
N ILE A 44 -16.03 -1.04 3.94
CA ILE A 44 -16.21 0.30 4.55
C ILE A 44 -17.29 1.10 3.80
N ARG A 45 -17.17 1.26 2.48
CA ARG A 45 -18.06 2.12 1.68
C ARG A 45 -19.53 1.66 1.65
N ARG A 46 -19.77 0.37 1.94
CA ARG A 46 -21.11 -0.23 1.98
C ARG A 46 -21.60 -0.50 3.41
N GLY A 47 -20.78 -0.22 4.42
CA GLY A 47 -21.12 -0.45 5.82
C GLY A 47 -21.77 0.78 6.44
N VAL A 48 -22.68 0.54 7.37
CA VAL A 48 -23.19 1.55 8.30
C VAL A 48 -22.64 1.17 9.67
N PHE A 49 -21.94 2.09 10.32
CA PHE A 49 -21.30 1.85 11.61
C PHE A 49 -21.86 2.85 12.63
N LYS A 50 -22.31 2.35 13.78
CA LYS A 50 -22.94 3.19 14.81
C LYS A 50 -21.94 3.77 15.80
N SER A 51 -20.70 3.30 15.77
CA SER A 51 -19.62 3.74 16.65
C SER A 51 -18.25 3.38 16.08
N VAL A 52 -17.19 3.94 16.66
CA VAL A 52 -15.80 3.58 16.31
C VAL A 52 -15.50 2.10 16.60
N PRO A 53 -15.89 1.52 17.76
CA PRO A 53 -15.72 0.08 18.01
C PRO A 53 -16.38 -0.80 16.94
N ASP A 54 -17.59 -0.45 16.47
CA ASP A 54 -18.28 -1.20 15.43
C ASP A 54 -17.50 -1.20 14.09
N LEU A 55 -16.90 -0.07 13.73
CA LEU A 55 -15.99 0.01 12.59
C LEU A 55 -14.72 -0.84 12.80
N GLN A 56 -14.12 -0.81 13.99
CA GLN A 56 -12.94 -1.61 14.33
C GLN A 56 -13.22 -3.11 14.23
N ASP A 57 -14.37 -3.57 14.73
CA ASP A 57 -14.80 -4.96 14.64
C ASP A 57 -15.04 -5.39 13.19
N ALA A 58 -15.65 -4.51 12.40
CA ALA A 58 -15.84 -4.72 10.98
C ALA A 58 -14.52 -4.86 10.20
N ILE A 59 -13.52 -4.03 10.51
CA ILE A 59 -12.18 -4.10 9.91
C ILE A 59 -11.48 -5.39 10.34
N THR A 60 -11.49 -5.71 11.63
CA THR A 60 -10.85 -6.90 12.19
C THR A 60 -11.42 -8.19 11.61
N ARG A 61 -12.75 -8.27 11.46
CA ARG A 61 -13.41 -9.39 10.79
C ARG A 61 -13.01 -9.51 9.33
N TYR A 62 -12.97 -8.39 8.59
CA TYR A 62 -12.51 -8.40 7.21
C TYR A 62 -11.07 -8.92 7.09
N ILE A 63 -10.15 -8.48 7.95
CA ILE A 63 -8.76 -8.95 7.96
C ILE A 63 -8.72 -10.46 8.21
N ARG A 64 -9.44 -10.96 9.21
CA ARG A 64 -9.50 -12.39 9.53
C ARG A 64 -9.98 -13.21 8.34
N ASP A 65 -11.07 -12.80 7.70
CA ASP A 65 -11.64 -13.54 6.58
C ASP A 65 -10.79 -13.43 5.30
N HIS A 66 -10.18 -12.26 5.06
CA HIS A 66 -9.21 -12.08 3.98
C HIS A 66 -8.01 -13.01 4.14
N ASN A 67 -7.46 -13.11 5.35
CA ASN A 67 -6.26 -13.91 5.64
C ASN A 67 -6.49 -15.42 5.46
N LYS A 68 -7.71 -15.93 5.67
CA LYS A 68 -8.04 -17.36 5.45
C LYS A 68 -7.86 -17.81 4.00
N ALA A 69 -8.00 -16.90 3.05
CA ALA A 69 -7.90 -17.19 1.61
C ALA A 69 -6.98 -16.18 0.91
N ALA A 70 -5.97 -15.68 1.63
CA ALA A 70 -5.04 -14.70 1.10
C ALA A 70 -4.32 -15.27 -0.12
N LYS A 71 -4.32 -14.51 -1.22
CA LYS A 71 -3.59 -14.86 -2.44
C LYS A 71 -2.43 -13.90 -2.60
N PRO A 72 -1.26 -14.37 -3.07
CA PRO A 72 -0.17 -13.49 -3.46
C PRO A 72 -0.67 -12.42 -4.44
N PHE A 73 -0.13 -11.21 -4.30
CA PHE A 73 -0.44 -10.15 -5.25
C PHE A 73 0.15 -10.52 -6.62
N ALA A 74 -0.71 -10.62 -7.64
CA ALA A 74 -0.30 -10.93 -9.00
C ALA A 74 -0.18 -9.64 -9.83
N TRP A 75 1.03 -9.33 -10.27
CA TRP A 75 1.28 -8.23 -11.19
C TRP A 75 0.80 -8.62 -12.59
N ILE A 76 -0.19 -7.89 -13.11
CA ILE A 76 -0.78 -8.18 -14.44
C ILE A 76 0.11 -7.64 -15.57
N LYS A 77 0.94 -6.62 -15.28
CA LYS A 77 1.86 -6.01 -16.24
C LYS A 77 3.29 -6.42 -15.90
N SER A 78 4.04 -6.87 -16.89
CA SER A 78 5.47 -7.15 -16.72
C SER A 78 6.25 -5.85 -16.51
N ALA A 79 7.45 -5.99 -15.94
CA ALA A 79 8.39 -4.88 -15.80
C ALA A 79 8.67 -4.22 -17.15
N ASP A 80 8.86 -4.99 -18.22
CA ASP A 80 9.15 -4.47 -19.57
C ASP A 80 8.04 -3.58 -20.11
N ILE A 81 6.77 -3.95 -19.89
CA ILE A 81 5.62 -3.12 -20.30
C ILE A 81 5.65 -1.77 -19.58
N ILE A 82 6.04 -1.77 -18.31
CA ILE A 82 6.04 -0.59 -17.45
C ILE A 82 7.23 0.30 -17.81
N LEU A 83 8.43 -0.27 -17.89
CA LEU A 83 9.65 0.43 -18.31
C LEU A 83 9.52 1.00 -19.72
N GLY A 84 8.94 0.23 -20.66
CA GLY A 84 8.67 0.70 -22.01
C GLY A 84 7.61 1.81 -22.09
N LYS A 85 6.73 1.95 -21.09
CA LYS A 85 5.85 3.13 -20.98
C LYS A 85 6.60 4.33 -20.39
N LEU A 86 7.43 4.12 -19.37
CA LEU A 86 8.21 5.19 -18.74
C LEU A 86 9.19 5.82 -19.73
N ALA A 87 9.85 5.01 -20.57
CA ALA A 87 10.77 5.50 -21.61
C ALA A 87 10.11 6.38 -22.68
N ARG A 88 8.78 6.29 -22.83
CA ARG A 88 8.00 7.12 -23.76
C ARG A 88 7.54 8.45 -23.16
N LEU A 89 7.69 8.62 -21.84
CA LEU A 89 7.38 9.89 -21.19
C LEU A 89 8.52 10.87 -21.48
N PRO A 90 8.22 12.16 -21.76
CA PRO A 90 9.25 13.18 -21.87
C PRO A 90 10.07 13.22 -20.58
N ALA A 91 11.35 13.57 -20.70
CA ALA A 91 12.23 13.71 -19.54
C ALA A 91 11.54 14.61 -18.50
N SER A 92 11.51 14.13 -17.26
CA SER A 92 10.91 14.88 -16.16
C SER A 92 11.58 16.25 -16.10
N SER A 93 10.81 17.31 -16.33
CA SER A 93 11.25 18.69 -16.11
C SER A 93 11.48 18.87 -14.61
N VAL A 94 12.65 18.47 -14.12
CA VAL A 94 13.14 18.78 -12.78
C VAL A 94 14.25 19.78 -12.91
#